data_AF-A0A0E3KCR8-F1
#
_entry.id   AF-A0A0E3KCR8-F1
#
_cell.length_a   1.000
_cell.length_b   1.000
_cell.length_c   1.000
_cell.angle_alpha   90.00
_cell.angle_beta   90.00
_cell.angle_gamma   90.00
#
_symmetry.space_group_name_H-M   'P 1'
#
loop_
_entity.id
_entity.type
_entity.pdbx_description
1 polymer ?
#
loop_
_entity_poly.entity_id
_entity_poly.type
_entity_poly.pdbx_seq_one_letter_code
_entity_poly.pdbx_strand_id
1 'polypeptide(L)'
;MLFSVEPKESLKDLFNREEEVKKFLQCVNNERMIIVTGLRRVGKSSLVLAGLNSLNRGYILVDLRKIFDNVSKRITPDKLYEEIHFNLTKINKIYLDGG
;
A
#
# COMPACT_ATOMS: atom_id res chain seq x y z
N MET A 1 -12.39 -7.63 -6.27
CA MET A 1 -12.96 -7.98 -7.60
C MET A 1 -11.90 -7.84 -8.68
N LEU A 2 -11.73 -8.88 -9.51
CA LEU A 2 -10.69 -8.95 -10.55
C LEU A 2 -10.67 -7.73 -11.50
N PHE A 3 -11.83 -7.18 -11.86
CA PHE A 3 -11.92 -6.08 -12.85
C PHE A 3 -12.11 -4.67 -12.24
N SER A 4 -11.98 -4.52 -10.92
CA SER A 4 -11.99 -3.18 -10.30
C SER A 4 -10.81 -2.32 -10.78
N VAL A 5 -11.07 -1.03 -10.96
CA VAL A 5 -10.05 -0.02 -11.34
C VAL A 5 -9.12 0.30 -10.18
N GLU A 6 -9.63 0.20 -8.96
CA GLU A 6 -8.86 0.42 -7.73
C GLU A 6 -7.78 -0.65 -7.52
N PRO A 7 -6.68 -0.31 -6.80
CA PRO A 7 -5.70 -1.28 -6.36
C PRO A 7 -6.36 -2.48 -5.67
N LYS A 8 -5.85 -3.68 -5.93
CA LYS A 8 -6.38 -4.89 -5.30
C LYS A 8 -5.95 -4.96 -3.85
N GLU A 9 -6.88 -5.35 -2.98
CA GLU A 9 -6.66 -5.46 -1.53
C GLU A 9 -6.43 -6.90 -1.07
N SER A 10 -6.68 -7.88 -1.94
CA SER A 10 -6.57 -9.31 -1.64
C SER A 10 -5.70 -10.01 -2.68
N LEU A 11 -4.89 -10.99 -2.23
CA LEU A 11 -4.05 -11.80 -3.11
C LEU A 11 -4.88 -12.56 -4.15
N LYS A 12 -6.10 -12.97 -3.81
CA LYS A 12 -7.02 -13.68 -4.72
C LYS A 12 -7.47 -12.82 -5.91
N ASP A 13 -7.38 -11.51 -5.79
CA ASP A 13 -7.74 -10.56 -6.86
C ASP A 13 -6.53 -10.21 -7.77
N LEU A 14 -5.32 -10.69 -7.43
CA LEU A 14 -4.13 -10.54 -8.28
C LEU A 14 -4.06 -11.70 -9.27
N PHE A 15 -4.04 -11.37 -10.56
CA PHE A 15 -3.91 -12.36 -11.63
C PHE A 15 -2.45 -12.55 -12.04
N ASN A 16 -1.95 -13.79 -11.97
CA ASN A 16 -0.62 -14.20 -12.46
C ASN A 16 0.54 -13.36 -11.89
N ARG A 17 0.62 -13.28 -10.56
CA ARG A 17 1.62 -12.48 -9.80
C ARG A 17 2.24 -13.26 -8.64
N GLU A 18 2.17 -14.59 -8.68
CA GLU A 18 2.52 -15.49 -7.58
C GLU A 18 3.99 -15.32 -7.16
N GLU A 19 4.89 -15.22 -8.14
CA GLU A 19 6.33 -15.03 -7.89
C GLU A 19 6.65 -13.66 -7.29
N GLU A 20 6.02 -12.59 -7.79
CA GLU A 20 6.20 -11.25 -7.20
C GLU A 20 5.63 -11.16 -5.79
N VAL A 21 4.49 -11.79 -5.52
CA VAL A 21 3.92 -11.88 -4.17
C VAL A 21 4.89 -12.61 -3.25
N LYS A 22 5.37 -13.79 -3.64
CA LYS A 22 6.33 -14.57 -2.86
C LYS A 22 7.58 -13.77 -2.53
N LYS A 23 8.18 -13.11 -3.54
CA LYS A 23 9.36 -12.27 -3.36
C LYS A 23 9.08 -11.08 -2.45
N PHE A 24 7.96 -10.40 -2.63
CA PHE A 24 7.56 -9.27 -1.80
C PHE A 24 7.43 -9.67 -0.33
N LEU A 25 6.71 -10.76 -0.04
CA LEU A 25 6.51 -11.23 1.35
C LEU A 25 7.82 -11.68 2.01
N GLN A 26 8.75 -12.28 1.25
CA GLN A 26 10.09 -12.60 1.75
C GLN A 26 10.87 -11.32 2.08
N CYS A 27 10.89 -10.34 1.19
CA CYS A 27 11.57 -9.07 1.41
C CYS A 27 11.00 -8.31 2.62
N VAL A 28 9.68 -8.29 2.82
CA VAL A 28 9.05 -7.59 3.95
C VAL A 28 9.54 -8.10 5.32
N ASN A 29 9.98 -9.35 5.39
CA ASN A 29 10.52 -9.93 6.64
C ASN A 29 12.03 -9.74 6.82
N ASN A 30 12.78 -9.55 5.73
CA ASN A 30 14.24 -9.62 5.75
C ASN A 30 14.90 -8.28 5.43
N GLU A 31 14.21 -7.38 4.74
CA GLU A 31 14.76 -6.14 4.19
C GLU A 31 14.16 -4.91 4.86
N ARG A 32 15.01 -3.89 5.08
CA ARG A 32 14.56 -2.61 5.68
C ARG A 32 13.94 -1.67 4.66
N MET A 33 14.27 -1.84 3.38
CA MET A 33 13.79 -1.00 2.29
C MET A 33 13.54 -1.86 1.06
N ILE A 34 12.34 -1.72 0.50
CA ILE A 34 11.90 -2.50 -0.67
C ILE A 34 11.43 -1.50 -1.72
N ILE A 35 12.00 -1.58 -2.92
CA ILE A 35 11.61 -0.75 -4.05
C ILE A 35 10.85 -1.62 -5.04
N VAL A 36 9.57 -1.33 -5.25
CA VAL A 36 8.73 -2.00 -6.25
C VAL A 36 8.71 -1.17 -7.53
N THR A 37 9.38 -1.64 -8.57
CA THR A 37 9.54 -0.93 -9.84
C THR A 37 8.62 -1.46 -10.95
N GLY A 38 8.54 -0.74 -12.06
CA GLY A 38 7.75 -1.13 -13.24
C GLY A 38 6.92 0.03 -13.82
N LEU A 39 6.38 -0.16 -15.03
CA LEU A 39 5.62 0.86 -15.76
C LEU A 39 4.35 1.32 -15.03
N ARG A 40 3.79 2.47 -15.41
CA ARG A 40 2.50 2.95 -14.87
C ARG A 40 1.41 1.93 -15.21
N ARG A 41 0.51 1.65 -14.24
CA ARG A 41 -0.62 0.71 -14.37
C ARG A 41 -0.29 -0.78 -14.48
N VAL A 42 0.93 -1.23 -14.17
CA VAL A 42 1.25 -2.68 -14.11
C VAL A 42 0.74 -3.40 -12.84
N GLY A 43 0.13 -2.69 -11.90
CA GLY A 43 -0.42 -3.29 -10.67
C GLY A 43 0.48 -3.23 -9.44
N LYS A 44 1.52 -2.37 -9.43
CA LYS A 44 2.43 -2.21 -8.26
C LYS A 44 1.70 -1.90 -6.96
N SER A 45 0.77 -0.94 -6.97
CA SER A 45 -0.03 -0.59 -5.79
C SER A 45 -0.87 -1.78 -5.32
N SER A 46 -1.43 -2.57 -6.25
CA SER A 46 -2.18 -3.79 -5.94
C SER A 46 -1.30 -4.85 -5.28
N LEU A 47 -0.09 -5.08 -5.80
CA LEU A 47 0.88 -6.02 -5.21
C LEU A 47 1.22 -5.64 -3.76
N VAL A 48 1.57 -4.37 -3.54
CA VAL A 48 1.94 -3.87 -2.21
C VAL A 48 0.75 -3.96 -1.26
N LEU A 49 -0.43 -3.49 -1.67
CA LEU A 49 -1.61 -3.44 -0.81
C LEU A 49 -2.12 -4.84 -0.45
N ALA A 50 -2.32 -5.71 -1.44
CA ALA A 50 -2.73 -7.09 -1.21
C ALA A 50 -1.69 -7.90 -0.42
N GLY A 51 -0.39 -7.68 -0.69
CA GLY A 51 0.69 -8.31 0.06
C GLY A 51 0.69 -7.88 1.52
N LEU A 52 0.63 -6.58 1.80
CA LEU A 52 0.58 -6.05 3.16
C LEU A 52 -0.69 -6.49 3.91
N ASN A 53 -1.87 -6.49 3.27
CA ASN A 53 -3.11 -6.99 3.87
C ASN A 53 -3.09 -8.50 4.17
N SER A 54 -2.30 -9.27 3.42
CA SER A 54 -2.12 -10.71 3.70
C SER A 54 -1.26 -10.95 4.93
N LEU A 55 -0.46 -9.96 5.33
CA LEU A 55 0.30 -9.98 6.58
C LEU A 55 -0.61 -9.47 7.69
N ASN A 56 -0.76 -10.22 8.77
CA ASN A 56 -1.51 -9.78 9.94
C ASN A 56 -0.69 -8.75 10.77
N ARG A 57 -0.31 -7.62 10.14
CA ARG A 57 0.55 -6.57 10.69
C ARG A 57 -0.01 -5.20 10.33
N GLY A 58 -0.01 -4.28 11.30
CA GLY A 58 -0.34 -2.88 11.05
C GLY A 58 0.67 -2.22 10.11
N TYR A 59 0.18 -1.41 9.18
CA TYR A 59 1.00 -0.59 8.29
C TYR A 59 0.32 0.75 7.99
N ILE A 60 1.12 1.77 7.66
CA ILE A 60 0.63 3.07 7.19
C ILE A 60 0.82 3.10 5.68
N LEU A 61 -0.26 3.29 4.93
CA LEU A 61 -0.19 3.57 3.49
C LEU A 61 -0.22 5.08 3.27
N VAL A 62 0.80 5.62 2.61
CA VAL A 62 0.85 7.03 2.22
C VAL A 62 0.77 7.12 0.70
N ASP A 63 -0.41 7.46 0.17
CA ASP A 63 -0.58 7.64 -1.29
C ASP A 63 -0.19 9.05 -1.71
N LEU A 64 1.08 9.21 -2.07
CA LEU A 64 1.61 10.48 -2.56
C LEU A 64 0.88 11.01 -3.80
N ARG A 65 0.22 10.15 -4.60
CA ARG A 65 -0.52 10.58 -5.80
C ARG A 65 -1.77 11.39 -5.44
N LYS A 66 -2.36 11.11 -4.28
CA LYS A 66 -3.57 11.77 -3.77
C LYS A 66 -3.26 13.15 -3.21
N ILE A 67 -2.10 13.31 -2.57
CA ILE A 67 -1.69 14.55 -1.92
C ILE A 67 -0.76 15.44 -2.75
N PHE A 68 -0.34 14.96 -3.93
CA PHE A 68 0.46 15.74 -4.86
C PHE A 68 -0.33 16.93 -5.40
N ASP A 69 0.20 18.13 -5.21
CA ASP A 69 -0.38 19.34 -5.80
C ASP A 69 0.06 19.49 -7.25
N ASN A 70 -0.91 19.41 -8.16
CA ASN A 70 -0.67 19.52 -9.59
C ASN A 70 -0.29 20.94 -10.04
N VAL A 71 -0.62 21.97 -9.25
CA VAL A 71 -0.27 23.36 -9.54
C VAL A 71 1.16 23.63 -9.08
N SER A 72 1.44 23.44 -7.79
CA SER A 72 2.78 23.72 -7.23
C SER A 72 3.82 22.61 -7.48
N LYS A 73 3.41 21.49 -8.09
CA LYS A 73 4.25 20.32 -8.43
C LYS A 73 5.03 19.75 -7.24
N ARG A 74 4.46 19.86 -6.04
CA ARG A 74 5.08 19.39 -4.79
C ARG A 74 4.04 18.81 -3.85
N ILE A 75 4.54 18.10 -2.85
CA ILE A 75 3.76 17.70 -1.68
C ILE A 75 4.20 18.64 -0.56
N THR A 76 3.25 19.36 0.04
CA THR A 76 3.55 20.21 1.19
C THR A 76 3.66 19.35 2.45
N PRO A 77 4.49 19.76 3.44
CA PRO A 77 4.58 19.05 4.72
C PRO A 77 3.20 18.86 5.37
N ASP A 78 2.35 19.87 5.37
CA ASP A 78 1.01 19.81 5.98
C ASP A 78 0.16 18.67 5.38
N LYS A 79 0.11 18.56 4.06
CA LYS A 79 -0.64 17.49 3.38
C LYS A 79 -0.07 16.11 3.67
N LEU A 80 1.26 16.00 3.82
CA LEU A 80 1.90 14.76 4.21
C LEU A 80 1.54 14.37 5.65
N TYR A 81 1.59 15.33 6.58
CA TYR A 81 1.22 15.11 7.97
C TYR A 81 -0.25 14.72 8.11
N GLU A 82 -1.15 15.38 7.39
CA GLU A 82 -2.58 15.05 7.35
C GLU A 82 -2.82 13.62 6.87
N GLU A 83 -2.17 13.19 5.77
CA GLU A 83 -2.35 11.83 5.24
C GLU A 83 -1.76 10.77 6.18
N ILE A 84 -0.60 11.03 6.81
CA ILE A 84 -0.03 10.13 7.82
C ILE A 84 -0.95 10.04 9.04
N HIS A 85 -1.39 11.18 9.59
CA HIS A 85 -2.30 11.23 10.72
C HIS A 85 -3.59 10.46 10.44
N PHE A 86 -4.21 10.72 9.28
CA PHE A 86 -5.42 10.01 8.86
C PHE A 86 -5.22 8.49 8.82
N ASN A 87 -4.11 7.98 8.28
CA ASN A 87 -3.87 6.54 8.22
C ASN A 87 -3.47 5.93 9.57
N LEU A 88 -2.77 6.68 10.44
CA LEU A 88 -2.50 6.25 11.82
C LEU A 88 -3.79 5.98 12.61
N THR A 89 -4.82 6.84 12.47
CA THR A 89 -6.11 6.61 13.16
C THR A 89 -6.81 5.32 12.75
N LYS A 90 -6.54 4.81 11.53
CA LYS A 90 -7.11 3.55 11.04
C LYS A 90 -6.46 2.31 11.65
N ILE A 91 -5.16 2.38 11.95
CA ILE A 91 -4.42 1.26 12.57
C ILE A 91 -4.99 0.96 13.95
N ASN A 92 -5.35 2.00 14.72
CA ASN A 92 -5.80 1.84 16.10
C ASN A 92 -7.12 1.05 16.21
N LYS A 93 -8.00 1.11 15.20
CA LYS A 93 -9.24 0.31 15.17
C LYS A 93 -8.99 -1.19 15.02
N ILE A 94 -7.99 -1.59 14.23
CA ILE A 94 -7.68 -3.00 13.99
C ILE A 94 -7.20 -3.70 15.28
N TYR A 95 -6.53 -2.96 16.17
CA TYR A 95 -6.04 -3.50 17.45
C TYR A 95 -7.04 -3.42 18.60
N LEU A 96 -8.06 -2.56 18.51
CA LEU A 96 -9.07 -2.39 19.58
C LEU A 96 -10.31 -3.28 19.40
N ASP A 97 -10.66 -3.63 18.15
CA ASP A 97 -11.84 -4.47 17.85
C ASP A 97 -11.51 -5.98 17.76
N GLY A 98 -10.26 -6.37 18.07
CA GLY A 98 -9.75 -7.74 18.00
C GLY A 98 -9.25 -8.31 19.33
N GLY A 99 -9.63 -7.71 20.46
CA GLY A 99 -9.34 -8.19 21.83
C GLY A 99 -10.54 -8.81 22.50
#